data_AF-A0A3G5T3T0-F1
#
_entry.id   AF-A0A3G5T3T0-F1
#
_cell.length_a   1.000
_cell.length_b   1.000
_cell.length_c   1.000
_cell.angle_alpha   90.00
_cell.angle_beta   90.00
_cell.angle_gamma   90.00
#
_symmetry.space_group_name_H-M   'P 1'
#
loop_
_entity.id
_entity.type
_entity.pdbx_description
1 polymer ?
#
loop_
_entity_poly.entity_id
_entity_poly.type
_entity_poly.pdbx_seq_one_letter_code
_entity_poly.pdbx_strand_id
1 'polypeptide(L)'
;MPPDPSSTSRAFSRRRALMLGGGALLGAVAGTSGVTLPAHARVAARGLARAFDAAAAKHGVPRDLLVAIGYAETRLNNYDEPSRTNGFGIMHLVKNSAHETLPEAAELTGRSESALKAEAGVNIDGAAAVLREYADDAGMSSGDRSDLGAWYPVVARYSGADESSVMRLYADAVYDALWTGVDKRGVVVDPTPVEPDRSGVASGPRILSSAVDYPGARWDSAHSSNYTSSNRPGSYPINYVVIHVMQGTYAGSISWFKNSSSNVSAHYCIRSSDGQITQMVRHSDIAWHAGNSYYNQRGIGIEHEGWFDEPEWYTEEMYRSSAALTRYICDQYGIPKTRDYIVGHNEVSSTPCPGQIWDWNKYIRYVNEDDEGEVVWDVVVDATSPDFSAGDSWDFSSWSDQKYGDEYGFNTPEPVSDPAWYSADLPQAGTYRIEAWYPANSGYNDRTPYVVAASGGNQSVHVNQRTGGGQWHRLGTFSFDGGYQQVVGVSRWTSGEGYVIADAVRISRLE
;
A
#
# COMPACT_ATOMS: atom_id res chain seq x y z
N MET A 1 -0.32 3.39 30.61
CA MET A 1 1.11 3.77 30.66
C MET A 1 1.90 2.48 30.61
N PRO A 2 2.79 2.27 29.62
CA PRO A 2 3.78 1.21 29.68
C PRO A 2 4.76 1.46 30.86
N PRO A 3 5.36 0.41 31.45
CA PRO A 3 6.23 0.56 32.60
C PRO A 3 7.61 1.14 32.23
N ASP A 4 8.14 1.93 33.17
CA ASP A 4 9.48 2.49 33.23
C ASP A 4 10.54 1.35 33.27
N PRO A 5 11.59 1.37 32.42
CA PRO A 5 12.55 0.28 32.33
C PRO A 5 13.43 0.20 33.59
N SER A 6 13.06 -0.66 34.53
CA SER A 6 13.98 -1.10 35.58
C SER A 6 14.90 -2.20 35.02
N SER A 7 16.12 -1.81 34.66
CA SER A 7 17.16 -2.72 34.16
C SER A 7 17.48 -3.82 35.17
N THR A 8 17.38 -5.08 34.77
CA THR A 8 18.06 -6.20 35.45
C THR A 8 19.15 -6.74 34.53
N SER A 9 20.33 -6.14 34.62
CA SER A 9 21.50 -6.60 33.89
C SER A 9 21.96 -7.96 34.43
N ARG A 10 21.85 -9.03 33.64
CA ARG A 10 22.61 -10.27 33.88
C ARG A 10 23.95 -10.19 33.16
N ALA A 11 25.01 -10.09 33.95
CA ALA A 11 26.38 -10.13 33.46
C ALA A 11 26.73 -11.54 32.94
N PHE A 12 27.03 -11.66 31.65
CA PHE A 12 27.71 -12.82 31.09
C PHE A 12 29.18 -12.54 30.82
N SER A 13 29.99 -13.51 31.24
CA SER A 13 31.45 -13.50 31.30
C SER A 13 32.10 -13.40 29.91
N ARG A 14 32.96 -12.38 29.74
CA ARG A 14 33.89 -12.24 28.60
C ARG A 14 34.85 -13.43 28.53
N ARG A 15 34.79 -14.22 27.45
CA ARG A 15 35.93 -15.02 27.00
C ARG A 15 36.55 -14.36 25.77
N ARG A 16 37.79 -13.89 25.94
CA ARG A 16 38.70 -13.52 24.85
C ARG A 16 39.00 -14.75 24.01
N ALA A 17 38.88 -14.64 22.70
CA ALA A 17 39.58 -15.48 21.74
C ALA A 17 40.27 -14.58 20.70
N LEU A 18 41.48 -14.99 20.35
CA LEU A 18 42.54 -14.24 19.71
C LEU A 18 42.31 -14.09 18.20
N MET A 19 42.85 -13.01 17.63
CA MET A 19 42.95 -12.80 16.18
C MET A 19 43.78 -13.88 15.46
N LEU A 20 43.31 -14.25 14.26
CA LEU A 20 44.07 -14.58 13.04
C LEU A 20 43.17 -14.03 11.91
N GLY A 21 43.53 -13.05 11.07
CA GLY A 21 44.81 -12.88 10.40
C GLY A 21 44.77 -13.61 9.05
N GLY A 22 43.96 -13.14 8.09
CA GLY A 22 43.87 -13.74 6.75
C GLY A 22 43.06 -12.89 5.80
N GLY A 23 43.74 -12.08 4.99
CA GLY A 23 43.12 -11.30 3.93
C GLY A 23 42.67 -12.18 2.77
N ALA A 24 41.47 -11.90 2.26
CA ALA A 24 41.06 -12.27 0.92
C ALA A 24 40.24 -11.10 0.35
N LEU A 25 40.86 -10.41 -0.62
CA LEU A 25 40.16 -9.53 -1.55
C LEU A 25 39.12 -10.37 -2.31
N LEU A 26 37.84 -10.16 -2.02
CA LEU A 26 36.75 -10.60 -2.89
C LEU A 26 36.32 -9.41 -3.74
N GLY A 27 36.72 -9.46 -5.01
CA GLY A 27 36.29 -8.51 -6.02
C GLY A 27 34.78 -8.59 -6.20
N ALA A 28 34.12 -7.44 -6.04
CA ALA A 28 32.75 -7.24 -6.45
C ALA A 28 32.67 -7.36 -7.98
N VAL A 29 32.17 -8.49 -8.48
CA VAL A 29 31.63 -8.56 -9.84
C VAL A 29 30.20 -8.03 -9.75
N ALA A 30 30.06 -6.71 -9.94
CA ALA A 30 28.76 -6.09 -10.22
C ALA A 30 28.29 -6.58 -11.60
N GLY A 31 27.50 -7.64 -11.61
CA GLY A 31 26.74 -8.08 -12.79
C GLY A 31 25.53 -7.19 -13.01
N THR A 32 25.73 -5.92 -13.37
CA THR A 32 24.64 -5.13 -13.94
C THR A 32 24.46 -5.55 -15.39
N SER A 33 23.51 -6.43 -15.65
CA SER A 33 22.88 -6.52 -16.97
C SER A 33 22.05 -5.26 -17.18
N GLY A 34 22.73 -4.13 -17.35
CA GLY A 34 22.11 -2.84 -17.61
C GLY A 34 21.59 -2.82 -19.04
N VAL A 35 20.30 -3.07 -19.21
CA VAL A 35 19.60 -2.70 -20.44
C VAL A 35 19.72 -1.18 -20.58
N THR A 36 20.64 -0.73 -21.43
CA THR A 36 20.82 0.69 -21.69
C THR A 36 19.59 1.23 -22.40
N LEU A 37 18.81 2.08 -21.72
CA LEU A 37 17.66 2.75 -22.32
C LEU A 37 18.04 3.43 -23.66
N PRO A 38 17.16 3.41 -24.67
CA PRO A 38 17.35 4.14 -25.91
C PRO A 38 17.64 5.62 -25.68
N ALA A 39 18.38 6.27 -26.58
CA ALA A 39 18.79 7.67 -26.41
C ALA A 39 17.61 8.64 -26.21
N HIS A 40 16.48 8.43 -26.88
CA HIS A 40 15.27 9.24 -26.72
C HIS A 40 14.65 9.07 -25.33
N ALA A 41 14.59 7.85 -24.79
CA ALA A 41 14.10 7.57 -23.44
C ALA A 41 15.02 8.18 -22.37
N ARG A 42 16.34 8.19 -22.60
CA ARG A 42 17.31 8.87 -21.72
C ARG A 42 17.14 10.40 -21.74
N VAL A 43 16.87 10.99 -22.90
CA VAL A 43 16.64 12.43 -23.04
C VAL A 43 15.32 12.84 -22.36
N ALA A 44 14.26 12.05 -22.56
CA ALA A 44 12.97 12.24 -21.90
C ALA A 44 13.08 12.13 -20.38
N ALA A 45 13.75 11.08 -19.86
CA ALA A 45 14.01 10.91 -18.44
C ALA A 45 14.79 12.08 -17.83
N ARG A 46 15.85 12.56 -18.51
CA ARG A 46 16.58 13.77 -18.11
C ARG A 46 15.72 15.02 -18.17
N GLY A 47 14.77 15.09 -19.10
CA GLY A 47 13.78 16.17 -19.19
C GLY A 47 12.85 16.20 -17.98
N LEU A 48 12.34 15.03 -17.59
CA LEU A 48 11.43 14.88 -16.46
C LEU A 48 12.09 15.23 -15.12
N ALA A 49 13.28 14.69 -14.84
CA ALA A 49 14.03 15.02 -13.63
C ALA A 49 14.28 16.54 -13.50
N ARG A 50 14.70 17.19 -14.60
CA ARG A 50 14.90 18.65 -14.63
C ARG A 50 13.62 19.44 -14.41
N ALA A 51 12.46 18.92 -14.85
CA ALA A 51 11.18 19.60 -14.63
C ALA A 51 10.84 19.63 -13.13
N PHE A 52 11.03 18.52 -12.42
CA PHE A 52 10.90 18.48 -10.96
C PHE A 52 11.87 19.44 -10.27
N ASP A 53 13.16 19.44 -10.65
CA ASP A 53 14.16 20.34 -10.08
C ASP A 53 13.78 21.82 -10.28
N ALA A 54 13.34 22.18 -11.49
CA ALA A 54 12.96 23.54 -11.84
C ALA A 54 11.71 24.02 -11.10
N ALA A 55 10.67 23.18 -11.02
CA ALA A 55 9.44 23.51 -10.31
C ALA A 55 9.69 23.64 -8.79
N ALA A 56 10.46 22.71 -8.22
CA ALA A 56 10.87 22.75 -6.82
C ALA A 56 11.59 24.07 -6.48
N ALA A 57 12.61 24.42 -7.27
CA ALA A 57 13.39 25.64 -7.07
C ALA A 57 12.55 26.91 -7.26
N LYS A 58 11.63 26.92 -8.22
CA LYS A 58 10.79 28.09 -8.53
C LYS A 58 9.77 28.37 -7.43
N HIS A 59 9.12 27.34 -6.89
CA HIS A 59 8.02 27.51 -5.94
C HIS A 59 8.45 27.35 -4.48
N GLY A 60 9.64 26.80 -4.24
CA GLY A 60 10.12 26.52 -2.88
C GLY A 60 9.37 25.34 -2.25
N VAL A 61 9.07 24.33 -3.06
CA VAL A 61 8.54 23.03 -2.64
C VAL A 61 9.70 22.02 -2.68
N PRO A 62 9.88 21.14 -1.69
CA PRO A 62 10.91 20.10 -1.75
C PRO A 62 10.76 19.22 -2.99
N ARG A 63 11.86 19.04 -3.73
CA ARG A 63 11.89 18.26 -4.97
C ARG A 63 11.38 16.84 -4.76
N ASP A 64 11.89 16.15 -3.75
CA ASP A 64 11.58 14.74 -3.52
C ASP A 64 10.11 14.55 -3.12
N LEU A 65 9.52 15.54 -2.43
CA LEU A 65 8.10 15.58 -2.16
C LEU A 65 7.28 15.68 -3.45
N LEU A 66 7.65 16.58 -4.38
CA LEU A 66 6.97 16.68 -5.68
C LEU A 66 7.06 15.37 -6.47
N VAL A 67 8.22 14.72 -6.46
CA VAL A 67 8.38 13.41 -7.12
C VAL A 67 7.51 12.35 -6.44
N ALA A 68 7.48 12.29 -5.12
CA ALA A 68 6.65 11.35 -4.37
C ALA A 68 5.15 11.56 -4.63
N ILE A 69 4.69 12.81 -4.74
CA ILE A 69 3.31 13.13 -5.15
C ILE A 69 3.05 12.61 -6.56
N GLY A 70 3.88 12.96 -7.55
CA GLY A 70 3.70 12.47 -8.92
C GLY A 70 3.77 10.95 -9.02
N TYR A 71 4.55 10.29 -8.16
CA TYR A 71 4.61 8.85 -8.08
C TYR A 71 3.35 8.23 -7.46
N ALA A 72 2.83 8.80 -6.38
CA ALA A 72 1.58 8.35 -5.75
C ALA A 72 0.38 8.56 -6.68
N GLU A 73 0.38 9.66 -7.46
CA GLU A 73 -0.72 9.99 -8.38
C GLU A 73 -0.74 9.12 -9.64
N THR A 74 0.41 8.98 -10.29
CA THR A 74 0.46 8.42 -11.65
C THR A 74 1.63 7.48 -11.87
N ARG A 75 2.41 7.12 -10.83
CA ARG A 75 3.71 6.43 -10.96
C ARG A 75 4.68 7.17 -11.88
N LEU A 76 4.54 8.50 -11.96
CA LEU A 76 5.26 9.39 -12.89
C LEU A 76 4.85 9.22 -14.37
N ASN A 77 3.68 8.64 -14.69
CA ASN A 77 3.12 8.57 -16.04
C ASN A 77 2.46 9.92 -16.40
N ASN A 78 2.65 10.41 -17.63
CA ASN A 78 1.86 11.53 -18.14
C ASN A 78 0.79 10.99 -19.08
N TYR A 79 -0.46 11.01 -18.64
CA TYR A 79 -1.60 10.52 -19.42
C TYR A 79 -2.15 11.59 -20.36
N ASP A 80 -2.47 11.19 -21.59
CA ASP A 80 -3.09 12.08 -22.58
C ASP A 80 -4.59 12.32 -22.30
N GLU A 81 -5.24 11.34 -21.67
CA GLU A 81 -6.67 11.37 -21.32
C GLU A 81 -6.87 11.58 -19.82
N PRO A 82 -7.99 12.19 -19.40
CA PRO A 82 -8.30 12.37 -17.99
C PRO A 82 -8.57 11.04 -17.27
N SER A 83 -8.27 11.01 -15.98
CA SER A 83 -8.77 9.99 -15.05
C SER A 83 -10.29 10.06 -14.88
N ARG A 84 -10.91 9.05 -14.26
CA ARG A 84 -12.37 9.08 -13.98
C ARG A 84 -12.81 10.24 -13.10
N THR A 85 -11.91 10.79 -12.30
CA THR A 85 -12.18 11.98 -11.46
C THR A 85 -11.91 13.29 -12.20
N ASN A 86 -11.67 13.24 -13.51
CA ASN A 86 -11.28 14.38 -14.36
C ASN A 86 -9.94 15.03 -13.94
N GLY A 87 -8.97 14.19 -13.57
CA GLY A 87 -7.58 14.57 -13.28
C GLY A 87 -6.65 14.36 -14.47
N PHE A 88 -5.68 15.26 -14.66
CA PHE A 88 -4.84 15.32 -15.86
C PHE A 88 -3.34 15.36 -15.56
N GLY A 89 -2.56 14.71 -16.43
CA GLY A 89 -1.10 14.72 -16.40
C GLY A 89 -0.48 14.07 -15.17
N ILE A 90 0.84 14.17 -15.07
CA ILE A 90 1.67 13.44 -14.09
C ILE A 90 1.37 13.75 -12.62
N MET A 91 0.87 14.95 -12.33
CA MET A 91 0.52 15.40 -10.97
C MET A 91 -0.99 15.37 -10.71
N HIS A 92 -1.78 14.81 -11.64
CA HIS A 92 -3.23 14.68 -11.53
C HIS A 92 -3.94 15.99 -11.16
N LEU A 93 -3.74 17.03 -11.97
CA LEU A 93 -4.47 18.28 -11.77
C LEU A 93 -5.94 18.09 -12.14
N VAL A 94 -6.85 18.38 -11.22
CA VAL A 94 -8.27 17.99 -11.30
C VAL A 94 -9.16 19.20 -11.61
N LYS A 95 -10.25 18.95 -12.36
CA LYS A 95 -11.37 19.89 -12.49
C LYS A 95 -12.70 19.16 -12.35
N ASN A 96 -13.25 19.10 -11.14
CA ASN A 96 -14.56 18.53 -10.89
C ASN A 96 -15.29 19.32 -9.79
N SER A 97 -16.51 18.91 -9.42
CA SER A 97 -17.33 19.65 -8.45
C SER A 97 -16.78 19.64 -7.01
N ALA A 98 -15.80 18.78 -6.71
CA ALA A 98 -15.20 18.64 -5.39
C ALA A 98 -13.81 19.31 -5.31
N HIS A 99 -13.05 19.36 -6.42
CA HIS A 99 -11.68 19.85 -6.43
C HIS A 99 -11.29 20.46 -7.79
N GLU A 100 -10.63 21.62 -7.75
CA GLU A 100 -10.32 22.44 -8.94
C GLU A 100 -8.84 22.88 -9.02
N THR A 101 -7.88 21.96 -8.80
CA THR A 101 -6.45 22.28 -8.88
C THR A 101 -5.97 22.62 -10.28
N LEU A 102 -6.65 22.16 -11.33
CA LEU A 102 -6.29 22.52 -12.71
C LEU A 102 -6.57 24.01 -13.02
N PRO A 103 -7.78 24.54 -12.77
CA PRO A 103 -8.02 25.98 -12.86
C PRO A 103 -7.09 26.82 -11.97
N GLU A 104 -6.87 26.39 -10.73
CA GLU A 104 -5.98 27.09 -9.80
C GLU A 104 -4.53 27.12 -10.31
N ALA A 105 -4.00 26.00 -10.80
CA ALA A 105 -2.69 25.94 -11.41
C ALA A 105 -2.58 26.86 -12.65
N ALA A 106 -3.65 26.98 -13.45
CA ALA A 106 -3.67 27.88 -14.60
C ALA A 106 -3.57 29.35 -14.17
N GLU A 107 -4.28 29.74 -13.12
CA GLU A 107 -4.24 31.08 -12.54
C GLU A 107 -2.85 31.40 -11.96
N LEU A 108 -2.34 30.52 -11.09
CA LEU A 108 -1.07 30.72 -10.38
C LEU A 108 0.14 30.77 -11.33
N THR A 109 0.12 30.02 -12.43
CA THR A 109 1.25 29.95 -13.37
C THR A 109 1.10 30.81 -14.62
N GLY A 110 -0.12 31.31 -14.90
CA GLY A 110 -0.46 31.97 -16.16
C GLY A 110 -0.39 31.04 -17.38
N ARG A 111 -0.45 29.71 -17.18
CA ARG A 111 -0.44 28.70 -18.24
C ARG A 111 -1.87 28.36 -18.63
N SER A 112 -2.07 27.95 -19.88
CA SER A 112 -3.39 27.47 -20.31
C SER A 112 -3.70 26.11 -19.71
N GLU A 113 -4.99 25.84 -19.41
CA GLU A 113 -5.43 24.49 -19.01
C GLU A 113 -4.98 23.44 -20.03
N SER A 114 -4.98 23.75 -21.34
CA SER A 114 -4.52 22.82 -22.38
C SER A 114 -3.06 22.43 -22.23
N ALA A 115 -2.17 23.37 -21.91
CA ALA A 115 -0.76 23.06 -21.68
C ALA A 115 -0.56 22.27 -20.38
N LEU A 116 -1.30 22.63 -19.32
CA LEU A 116 -1.28 21.89 -18.04
C LEU A 116 -1.76 20.45 -18.18
N LYS A 117 -2.67 20.16 -19.12
CA LYS A 117 -3.14 18.79 -19.39
C LYS A 117 -2.12 17.96 -20.17
N ALA A 118 -1.47 18.55 -21.16
CA ALA A 118 -0.67 17.82 -22.14
C ALA A 118 0.83 17.73 -21.79
N GLU A 119 1.40 18.78 -21.21
CA GLU A 119 2.85 18.90 -21.06
C GLU A 119 3.29 18.58 -19.63
N ALA A 120 3.99 17.45 -19.43
CA ALA A 120 4.43 16.99 -18.11
C ALA A 120 5.17 18.07 -17.30
N GLY A 121 6.09 18.81 -17.92
CA GLY A 121 6.83 19.87 -17.22
C GLY A 121 5.96 21.07 -16.80
N VAL A 122 4.93 21.40 -17.57
CA VAL A 122 3.97 22.46 -17.24
C VAL A 122 3.01 21.98 -16.15
N ASN A 123 2.59 20.72 -16.21
CA ASN A 123 1.78 20.07 -15.18
C ASN A 123 2.50 20.04 -13.82
N ILE A 124 3.79 19.67 -13.80
CA ILE A 124 4.64 19.70 -12.59
C ILE A 124 4.77 21.13 -12.04
N ASP A 125 5.02 22.12 -12.90
CA ASP A 125 5.08 23.54 -12.51
C ASP A 125 3.76 24.03 -11.91
N GLY A 126 2.63 23.61 -12.49
CA GLY A 126 1.28 23.92 -12.01
C GLY A 126 0.98 23.33 -10.63
N ALA A 127 1.24 22.04 -10.45
CA ALA A 127 1.04 21.38 -9.15
C ALA A 127 1.94 21.96 -8.06
N ALA A 128 3.20 22.26 -8.39
CA ALA A 128 4.12 22.90 -7.44
C ALA A 128 3.64 24.31 -7.04
N ALA A 129 3.01 25.05 -7.96
CA ALA A 129 2.40 26.35 -7.63
C ALA A 129 1.22 26.20 -6.65
N VAL A 130 0.31 25.26 -6.91
CA VAL A 130 -0.84 24.96 -6.03
C VAL A 130 -0.37 24.53 -4.64
N LEU A 131 0.58 23.59 -4.56
CA LEU A 131 1.16 23.15 -3.29
C LEU A 131 1.80 24.32 -2.54
N ARG A 132 2.43 25.26 -3.25
CA ARG A 132 3.01 26.43 -2.62
C ARG A 132 1.94 27.40 -2.09
N GLU A 133 0.88 27.64 -2.84
CA GLU A 133 -0.27 28.44 -2.37
C GLU A 133 -0.87 27.82 -1.10
N TYR A 134 -1.07 26.50 -1.09
CA TYR A 134 -1.58 25.79 0.09
C TYR A 134 -0.65 25.88 1.31
N ALA A 135 0.67 25.88 1.09
CA ALA A 135 1.65 26.07 2.15
C ALA A 135 1.64 27.51 2.70
N ASP A 136 1.48 28.50 1.83
CA ASP A 136 1.38 29.92 2.20
C ASP A 136 0.06 30.19 2.97
N ASP A 137 -1.06 29.61 2.52
CA ASP A 137 -2.35 29.61 3.23
C ASP A 137 -2.25 29.00 4.64
N ALA A 138 -1.47 27.92 4.77
CA ALA A 138 -1.21 27.27 6.05
C ALA A 138 -0.26 28.08 6.96
N GLY A 139 0.28 29.21 6.48
CA GLY A 139 1.19 30.07 7.22
C GLY A 139 2.61 29.48 7.36
N MET A 140 3.01 28.55 6.50
CA MET A 140 4.32 27.91 6.59
C MET A 140 5.45 28.90 6.34
N SER A 141 6.38 28.99 7.29
CA SER A 141 7.61 29.77 7.16
C SER A 141 8.55 29.14 6.13
N SER A 142 9.64 29.84 5.79
CA SER A 142 10.70 29.26 4.96
C SER A 142 11.40 28.09 5.65
N GLY A 143 11.43 28.06 6.98
CA GLY A 143 11.96 26.94 7.76
C GLY A 143 11.07 25.71 7.64
N ASP A 144 9.77 25.89 7.83
CA ASP A 144 8.78 24.80 7.70
C ASP A 144 8.81 24.21 6.29
N ARG A 145 8.92 25.06 5.26
CA ARG A 145 9.00 24.59 3.86
C ARG A 145 10.26 23.80 3.53
N SER A 146 11.31 23.90 4.34
CA SER A 146 12.52 23.07 4.21
C SER A 146 12.44 21.73 4.96
N ASP A 147 11.48 21.58 5.87
CA ASP A 147 11.22 20.34 6.58
C ASP A 147 10.19 19.51 5.82
N LEU A 148 10.60 18.35 5.31
CA LEU A 148 9.69 17.44 4.59
C LEU A 148 8.49 17.05 5.44
N GLY A 149 8.63 16.84 6.76
CA GLY A 149 7.55 16.40 7.63
C GLY A 149 6.42 17.43 7.77
N ALA A 150 6.76 18.71 7.74
CA ALA A 150 5.81 19.82 7.88
C ALA A 150 4.86 19.96 6.69
N TRP A 151 5.16 19.35 5.54
CA TRP A 151 4.30 19.40 4.36
C TRP A 151 3.08 18.48 4.44
N TYR A 152 2.99 17.59 5.42
CA TYR A 152 1.95 16.55 5.46
C TYR A 152 0.53 17.12 5.38
N PRO A 153 0.15 18.19 6.12
CA PRO A 153 -1.17 18.79 5.99
C PRO A 153 -1.44 19.42 4.61
N VAL A 154 -0.40 19.98 3.97
CA VAL A 154 -0.50 20.55 2.61
C VAL A 154 -0.73 19.45 1.58
N VAL A 155 0.00 18.34 1.67
CA VAL A 155 -0.18 17.15 0.82
C VAL A 155 -1.57 16.55 1.03
N ALA A 156 -2.01 16.45 2.27
CA ALA A 156 -3.33 15.95 2.62
C ALA A 156 -4.44 16.81 2.00
N ARG A 157 -4.30 18.15 2.04
CA ARG A 157 -5.20 19.10 1.35
C ARG A 157 -5.17 18.92 -0.17
N TYR A 158 -4.00 18.66 -0.76
CA TYR A 158 -3.85 18.43 -2.21
C TYR A 158 -4.63 17.22 -2.73
N SER A 159 -5.02 16.27 -1.87
CA SER A 159 -5.92 15.17 -2.27
C SER A 159 -7.31 15.66 -2.76
N GLY A 160 -7.75 16.83 -2.32
CA GLY A 160 -9.09 17.35 -2.61
C GLY A 160 -10.24 16.57 -1.98
N ALA A 161 -9.98 15.69 -1.02
CA ALA A 161 -11.01 14.90 -0.35
C ALA A 161 -11.65 15.68 0.80
N ASP A 162 -12.98 15.64 0.96
CA ASP A 162 -13.68 16.36 2.04
C ASP A 162 -13.44 15.76 3.43
N GLU A 163 -13.06 14.48 3.50
CA GLU A 163 -12.87 13.77 4.77
C GLU A 163 -11.41 13.57 5.12
N SER A 164 -11.06 13.95 6.34
CA SER A 164 -9.68 13.89 6.85
C SER A 164 -9.08 12.48 6.84
N SER A 165 -9.89 11.42 6.96
CA SER A 165 -9.40 10.03 6.83
C SER A 165 -8.87 9.74 5.42
N VAL A 166 -9.53 10.24 4.38
CA VAL A 166 -9.12 10.06 2.98
C VAL A 166 -7.93 10.94 2.64
N MET A 167 -7.94 12.19 3.14
CA MET A 167 -6.78 13.08 3.03
C MET A 167 -5.52 12.45 3.63
N ARG A 168 -5.63 11.75 4.77
CA ARG A 168 -4.51 10.99 5.36
C ARG A 168 -4.10 9.80 4.52
N LEU A 169 -5.04 9.00 4.01
CA LEU A 169 -4.70 7.85 3.15
C LEU A 169 -3.86 8.28 1.94
N TYR A 170 -4.21 9.43 1.35
CA TYR A 170 -3.46 10.03 0.27
C TYR A 170 -2.06 10.47 0.73
N ALA A 171 -1.98 11.29 1.79
CA ALA A 171 -0.71 11.78 2.29
C ALA A 171 0.22 10.64 2.74
N ASP A 172 -0.30 9.62 3.41
CA ASP A 172 0.45 8.44 3.82
C ASP A 172 1.07 7.72 2.60
N ALA A 173 0.34 7.62 1.47
CA ALA A 173 0.89 7.00 0.25
C ALA A 173 2.06 7.81 -0.35
N VAL A 174 1.99 9.15 -0.28
CA VAL A 174 3.10 10.04 -0.68
C VAL A 174 4.30 9.87 0.24
N TYR A 175 4.07 9.82 1.55
CA TYR A 175 5.15 9.67 2.53
C TYR A 175 5.75 8.27 2.53
N ASP A 176 4.97 7.24 2.21
CA ASP A 176 5.51 5.91 1.93
C ASP A 176 6.48 5.95 0.75
N ALA A 177 6.14 6.66 -0.33
CA ALA A 177 7.02 6.79 -1.49
C ALA A 177 8.32 7.56 -1.15
N LEU A 178 8.26 8.59 -0.30
CA LEU A 178 9.46 9.25 0.23
C LEU A 178 10.30 8.27 1.06
N TRP A 179 9.65 7.51 1.94
CA TRP A 179 10.30 6.58 2.85
C TRP A 179 10.99 5.43 2.13
N THR A 180 10.33 4.84 1.13
CA THR A 180 10.88 3.71 0.35
C THR A 180 11.78 4.14 -0.79
N GLY A 181 11.77 5.44 -1.13
CA GLY A 181 12.41 5.96 -2.32
C GLY A 181 11.63 5.67 -3.61
N VAL A 182 12.03 6.34 -4.68
CA VAL A 182 11.46 6.19 -6.02
C VAL A 182 12.61 6.06 -7.01
N ASP A 183 12.67 4.97 -7.78
CA ASP A 183 13.53 4.86 -8.95
C ASP A 183 12.68 4.44 -10.15
N LYS A 184 12.11 5.43 -10.83
CA LYS A 184 11.22 5.23 -11.98
C LYS A 184 11.41 6.34 -13.00
N ARG A 185 11.33 5.96 -14.29
CA ARG A 185 11.44 6.88 -15.44
C ARG A 185 12.67 7.81 -15.40
N GLY A 186 13.76 7.34 -14.78
CA GLY A 186 15.01 8.08 -14.62
C GLY A 186 14.90 9.30 -13.71
N VAL A 187 13.89 9.34 -12.84
CA VAL A 187 13.82 10.20 -11.66
C VAL A 187 14.11 9.32 -10.46
N VAL A 188 15.09 9.75 -9.65
CA VAL A 188 15.50 9.06 -8.42
C VAL A 188 15.17 9.94 -7.23
N VAL A 189 14.60 9.33 -6.19
CA VAL A 189 14.48 9.82 -4.82
C VAL A 189 15.07 8.74 -3.94
N ASP A 190 16.11 9.07 -3.19
CA ASP A 190 16.69 8.13 -2.24
C ASP A 190 15.70 7.90 -1.08
N PRO A 191 15.61 6.68 -0.55
CA PRO A 191 14.80 6.39 0.63
C PRO A 191 15.10 7.37 1.75
N THR A 192 14.13 8.23 2.08
CA THR A 192 14.29 9.30 3.07
C THR A 192 13.27 9.09 4.18
N PRO A 193 13.72 8.67 5.36
CA PRO A 193 12.88 8.57 6.52
C PRO A 193 12.41 9.95 6.94
N VAL A 194 11.11 10.18 6.86
CA VAL A 194 10.47 11.43 7.26
C VAL A 194 9.37 11.07 8.24
N GLU A 195 9.42 11.65 9.43
CA GLU A 195 8.27 11.62 10.34
C GLU A 195 7.29 12.71 9.89
N PRO A 196 6.10 12.36 9.37
CA PRO A 196 5.14 13.35 8.93
C PRO A 196 4.47 14.07 10.11
N ASP A 197 4.31 15.39 9.98
CA ASP A 197 3.51 16.15 10.94
C ASP A 197 2.01 15.95 10.68
N ARG A 198 1.44 14.95 11.36
CA ARG A 198 0.02 14.59 11.26
C ARG A 198 -0.91 15.52 12.07
N SER A 199 -0.38 16.52 12.78
CA SER A 199 -1.13 17.32 13.77
C SER A 199 -2.21 18.22 13.16
N GLY A 200 -2.08 18.57 11.88
CA GLY A 200 -3.02 19.45 11.15
C GLY A 200 -4.16 18.76 10.40
N VAL A 201 -4.17 17.43 10.34
CA VAL A 201 -5.23 16.65 9.69
C VAL A 201 -5.94 15.87 10.79
N ALA A 202 -7.27 15.79 10.81
CA ALA A 202 -7.98 15.02 11.84
C ALA A 202 -7.96 13.52 11.53
N SER A 203 -7.97 12.64 12.54
CA SER A 203 -7.87 11.17 12.34
C SER A 203 -9.12 10.55 11.72
N GLY A 204 -10.11 11.38 11.40
CA GLY A 204 -11.49 10.97 11.23
C GLY A 204 -12.06 10.34 12.50
N PRO A 205 -13.38 10.14 12.59
CA PRO A 205 -13.92 9.17 13.54
C PRO A 205 -13.33 7.81 13.20
N ARG A 206 -12.57 7.22 14.13
CA ARG A 206 -12.23 5.81 14.10
C ARG A 206 -13.54 5.06 14.30
N ILE A 207 -14.22 4.69 13.21
CA ILE A 207 -15.42 3.84 13.29
C ILE A 207 -14.92 2.50 13.82
N LEU A 208 -14.94 2.35 15.14
CA LEU A 208 -14.76 1.09 15.83
C LEU A 208 -15.91 0.21 15.37
N SER A 209 -15.63 -0.69 14.42
CA SER A 209 -16.42 -1.90 14.17
C SER A 209 -17.94 -1.64 14.04
N SER A 210 -18.39 -1.19 12.87
CA SER A 210 -19.48 -1.94 12.27
C SER A 210 -18.78 -3.10 11.55
N ALA A 211 -18.97 -4.34 12.00
CA ALA A 211 -18.27 -5.52 11.47
C ALA A 211 -18.27 -5.46 9.94
N VAL A 212 -17.14 -5.27 9.28
CA VAL A 212 -17.03 -5.27 7.80
C VAL A 212 -17.44 -6.63 7.27
N ASP A 213 -17.91 -6.69 6.02
CA ASP A 213 -18.38 -7.96 5.45
C ASP A 213 -17.20 -8.88 5.10
N TYR A 214 -16.05 -8.31 4.69
CA TYR A 214 -14.78 -9.03 4.52
C TYR A 214 -13.83 -8.77 5.70
N PRO A 215 -13.43 -9.80 6.47
CA PRO A 215 -12.49 -9.65 7.57
C PRO A 215 -11.16 -9.02 7.12
N GLY A 216 -10.69 -8.00 7.85
CA GLY A 216 -9.45 -7.30 7.54
C GLY A 216 -9.59 -6.11 6.58
N ALA A 217 -10.76 -5.91 5.94
CA ALA A 217 -11.02 -4.68 5.20
C ALA A 217 -11.12 -3.47 6.13
N ARG A 218 -10.65 -2.31 5.64
CA ARG A 218 -10.97 -1.02 6.24
C ARG A 218 -12.40 -0.63 5.87
N TRP A 219 -13.14 0.01 6.78
CA TRP A 219 -14.45 0.56 6.45
C TRP A 219 -14.32 2.05 6.13
N ASP A 220 -14.75 2.45 4.93
CA ASP A 220 -14.90 3.86 4.56
C ASP A 220 -16.11 4.01 3.63
N SER A 221 -17.25 4.39 4.19
CA SER A 221 -18.54 4.34 3.47
C SER A 221 -18.58 5.28 2.26
N ALA A 222 -19.09 4.79 1.14
CA ALA A 222 -19.56 5.66 0.06
C ALA A 222 -20.70 6.56 0.56
N HIS A 223 -20.94 7.68 -0.12
CA HIS A 223 -22.06 8.56 0.22
C HIS A 223 -23.39 7.81 0.04
N SER A 224 -24.35 8.01 0.94
CA SER A 224 -25.66 7.34 0.90
C SER A 224 -26.50 7.64 -0.35
N SER A 225 -26.11 8.65 -1.12
CA SER A 225 -26.73 9.00 -2.42
C SER A 225 -26.21 8.17 -3.59
N ASN A 226 -25.14 7.41 -3.41
CA ASN A 226 -24.43 6.72 -4.49
C ASN A 226 -24.67 5.21 -4.52
N TYR A 227 -25.57 4.70 -3.68
CA TYR A 227 -25.98 3.30 -3.66
C TYR A 227 -27.45 3.17 -3.25
N THR A 228 -28.06 2.02 -3.48
CA THR A 228 -29.45 1.76 -3.08
C THR A 228 -29.47 0.91 -1.82
N SER A 229 -30.09 1.42 -0.75
CA SER A 229 -30.31 0.62 0.45
C SER A 229 -31.16 -0.61 0.14
N SER A 230 -30.74 -1.79 0.59
CA SER A 230 -31.40 -3.05 0.30
C SER A 230 -31.22 -4.06 1.44
N ASN A 231 -31.66 -5.30 1.21
CA ASN A 231 -31.51 -6.42 2.15
C ASN A 231 -31.05 -7.68 1.40
N ARG A 232 -29.96 -7.56 0.63
CA ARG A 232 -29.37 -8.70 -0.07
C ARG A 232 -28.68 -9.66 0.94
N PRO A 233 -28.67 -10.97 0.67
CA PRO A 233 -29.18 -11.64 -0.53
C PRO A 233 -30.71 -11.88 -0.55
N GLY A 234 -31.46 -11.42 0.46
CA GLY A 234 -32.90 -11.64 0.56
C GLY A 234 -33.73 -10.92 -0.51
N SER A 235 -33.38 -9.67 -0.85
CA SER A 235 -34.04 -8.91 -1.93
C SER A 235 -33.61 -9.36 -3.33
N TYR A 236 -32.32 -9.62 -3.51
CA TYR A 236 -31.73 -10.16 -4.73
C TYR A 236 -30.57 -11.08 -4.37
N PRO A 237 -30.43 -12.25 -5.03
CA PRO A 237 -29.30 -13.14 -4.78
C PRO A 237 -28.01 -12.49 -5.27
N ILE A 238 -26.91 -12.72 -4.55
CA ILE A 238 -25.57 -12.28 -4.95
C ILE A 238 -24.93 -13.44 -5.69
N ASN A 239 -24.84 -13.31 -7.01
CA ASN A 239 -24.40 -14.38 -7.93
C ASN A 239 -23.12 -14.03 -8.68
N TYR A 240 -22.66 -12.78 -8.62
CA TYR A 240 -21.55 -12.31 -9.43
C TYR A 240 -20.52 -11.55 -8.58
N VAL A 241 -19.27 -11.65 -9.00
CA VAL A 241 -18.21 -10.71 -8.62
C VAL A 241 -17.82 -9.97 -9.88
N VAL A 242 -17.86 -8.63 -9.85
CA VAL A 242 -17.52 -7.80 -11.01
C VAL A 242 -16.20 -7.10 -10.75
N ILE A 243 -15.22 -7.37 -11.60
CA ILE A 243 -13.87 -6.82 -11.53
C ILE A 243 -13.79 -5.54 -12.33
N HIS A 244 -13.34 -4.48 -11.66
CA HIS A 244 -13.15 -3.16 -12.21
C HIS A 244 -11.70 -2.69 -12.03
N VAL A 245 -11.29 -1.78 -12.92
CA VAL A 245 -10.11 -0.95 -12.76
C VAL A 245 -10.59 0.50 -12.62
N MET A 246 -10.02 1.20 -11.64
CA MET A 246 -10.44 2.54 -11.21
C MET A 246 -10.25 3.59 -12.30
N GLN A 247 -9.26 3.43 -13.19
CA GLN A 247 -8.78 4.50 -14.07
C GLN A 247 -8.41 5.75 -13.25
N GLY A 248 -7.63 5.49 -12.18
CA GLY A 248 -7.31 6.45 -11.13
C GLY A 248 -6.70 5.77 -9.91
N THR A 249 -6.41 6.59 -8.90
CA THR A 249 -5.77 6.18 -7.65
C THR A 249 -6.77 5.69 -6.60
N TYR A 250 -6.27 4.91 -5.65
CA TYR A 250 -7.03 4.37 -4.53
C TYR A 250 -7.73 5.46 -3.71
N ALA A 251 -6.99 6.48 -3.30
CA ALA A 251 -7.53 7.61 -2.54
C ALA A 251 -8.49 8.45 -3.39
N GLY A 252 -8.18 8.68 -4.67
CA GLY A 252 -9.04 9.41 -5.59
C GLY A 252 -10.40 8.74 -5.80
N SER A 253 -10.42 7.42 -5.96
CA SER A 253 -11.68 6.66 -6.10
C SER A 253 -12.50 6.63 -4.81
N ILE A 254 -11.87 6.48 -3.64
CA ILE A 254 -12.57 6.57 -2.35
C ILE A 254 -13.21 7.96 -2.19
N SER A 255 -12.46 9.03 -2.47
CA SER A 255 -12.98 10.41 -2.45
C SER A 255 -14.18 10.57 -3.39
N TRP A 256 -14.07 10.05 -4.63
CA TRP A 256 -15.14 10.15 -5.63
C TRP A 256 -16.42 9.41 -5.22
N PHE A 257 -16.32 8.25 -4.59
CA PHE A 257 -17.48 7.51 -4.09
C PHE A 257 -18.15 8.19 -2.88
N LYS A 258 -17.47 9.13 -2.21
CA LYS A 258 -17.99 9.95 -1.12
C LYS A 258 -18.58 11.29 -1.59
N ASN A 259 -18.32 11.69 -2.83
CA ASN A 259 -19.01 12.83 -3.45
C ASN A 259 -20.47 12.48 -3.70
N SER A 260 -21.40 13.16 -3.03
CA SER A 260 -22.85 12.95 -3.13
C SER A 260 -23.44 13.10 -4.54
N SER A 261 -22.69 13.71 -5.46
CA SER A 261 -23.08 13.94 -6.86
C SER A 261 -22.43 12.98 -7.85
N SER A 262 -21.60 12.02 -7.41
CA SER A 262 -20.89 11.13 -8.32
C SER A 262 -21.82 10.12 -9.01
N ASN A 263 -22.93 9.75 -8.36
CA ASN A 263 -23.90 8.77 -8.86
C ASN A 263 -23.27 7.39 -9.16
N VAL A 264 -22.14 7.06 -8.51
CA VAL A 264 -21.45 5.78 -8.67
C VAL A 264 -20.82 5.35 -7.35
N SER A 265 -20.69 4.04 -7.15
CA SER A 265 -20.01 3.44 -5.99
C SER A 265 -19.57 2.02 -6.30
N ALA A 266 -18.64 1.47 -5.53
CA ALA A 266 -18.29 0.06 -5.52
C ALA A 266 -18.34 -0.50 -4.10
N HIS A 267 -18.32 -1.84 -3.96
CA HIS A 267 -18.30 -2.45 -2.62
C HIS A 267 -16.91 -2.39 -2.02
N TYR A 268 -15.88 -2.62 -2.84
CA TYR A 268 -14.50 -2.63 -2.39
C TYR A 268 -13.58 -1.84 -3.33
N CYS A 269 -12.58 -1.21 -2.76
CA CYS A 269 -11.43 -0.62 -3.43
C CYS A 269 -10.16 -1.38 -2.98
N ILE A 270 -9.25 -1.66 -3.92
CA ILE A 270 -7.98 -2.35 -3.65
C ILE A 270 -6.82 -1.49 -4.10
N ARG A 271 -5.87 -1.25 -3.18
CA ARG A 271 -4.66 -0.48 -3.44
C ARG A 271 -3.61 -1.32 -4.15
N SER A 272 -2.96 -0.73 -5.15
CA SER A 272 -1.96 -1.38 -5.98
C SER A 272 -0.67 -1.67 -5.23
N SER A 273 -0.19 -0.74 -4.39
CA SER A 273 1.13 -0.87 -3.76
C SER A 273 1.26 -2.02 -2.76
N ASP A 274 0.18 -2.39 -2.07
CA ASP A 274 0.23 -3.34 -0.95
C ASP A 274 -1.00 -4.25 -0.84
N GLY A 275 -1.95 -4.16 -1.77
CA GLY A 275 -3.16 -4.96 -1.76
C GLY A 275 -4.20 -4.55 -0.70
N GLN A 276 -4.04 -3.40 -0.02
CA GLN A 276 -5.00 -2.97 1.00
C GLN A 276 -6.43 -2.87 0.47
N ILE A 277 -7.37 -3.48 1.19
CA ILE A 277 -8.80 -3.50 0.86
C ILE A 277 -9.55 -2.49 1.74
N THR A 278 -10.30 -1.58 1.10
CA THR A 278 -11.31 -0.74 1.77
C THR A 278 -12.69 -1.11 1.26
N GLN A 279 -13.61 -1.41 2.18
CA GLN A 279 -15.02 -1.63 1.92
C GLN A 279 -15.78 -0.30 2.02
N MET A 280 -16.59 -0.02 1.00
CA MET A 280 -17.35 1.23 0.88
C MET A 280 -18.87 1.04 0.86
N VAL A 281 -19.37 -0.11 0.40
CA VAL A 281 -20.79 -0.45 0.42
C VAL A 281 -20.96 -1.84 0.99
N ARG A 282 -21.99 -2.02 1.83
CA ARG A 282 -22.36 -3.32 2.40
C ARG A 282 -22.83 -4.27 1.32
N HIS A 283 -22.55 -5.57 1.46
CA HIS A 283 -23.12 -6.59 0.58
C HIS A 283 -24.66 -6.55 0.59
N SER A 284 -25.28 -6.19 1.73
CA SER A 284 -26.73 -6.05 1.85
C SER A 284 -27.33 -4.94 0.99
N ASP A 285 -26.57 -3.87 0.74
CA ASP A 285 -26.95 -2.72 -0.09
C ASP A 285 -26.45 -2.89 -1.52
N ILE A 286 -27.00 -2.16 -2.48
CA ILE A 286 -26.66 -2.29 -3.91
C ILE A 286 -25.76 -1.12 -4.33
N ALA A 287 -24.46 -1.38 -4.51
CA ALA A 287 -23.54 -0.39 -5.10
C ALA A 287 -23.84 -0.15 -6.58
N TRP A 288 -23.49 1.04 -7.08
CA TRP A 288 -23.73 1.46 -8.46
C TRP A 288 -22.42 1.44 -9.27
N HIS A 289 -21.90 0.25 -9.54
CA HIS A 289 -20.57 0.06 -10.15
C HIS A 289 -20.62 -0.37 -11.62
N ALA A 290 -21.59 -1.20 -12.01
CA ALA A 290 -21.58 -1.87 -13.31
C ALA A 290 -22.19 -1.04 -14.45
N GLY A 291 -22.90 0.05 -14.16
CA GLY A 291 -23.74 0.74 -15.16
C GLY A 291 -24.87 -0.15 -15.72
N ASN A 292 -25.13 -1.28 -15.08
CA ASN A 292 -26.14 -2.28 -15.47
C ASN A 292 -26.90 -2.72 -14.21
N SER A 293 -28.19 -2.42 -14.14
CA SER A 293 -29.02 -2.66 -12.95
C SER A 293 -29.12 -4.13 -12.57
N TYR A 294 -29.10 -5.06 -13.54
CA TYR A 294 -29.16 -6.49 -13.26
C TYR A 294 -27.93 -6.95 -12.47
N TYR A 295 -26.73 -6.51 -12.89
CA TYR A 295 -25.47 -6.83 -12.25
C TYR A 295 -25.24 -6.04 -10.97
N ASN A 296 -25.65 -4.77 -10.89
CA ASN A 296 -25.60 -4.03 -9.62
C ASN A 296 -26.42 -4.76 -8.54
N GLN A 297 -27.64 -5.21 -8.86
CA GLN A 297 -28.50 -5.92 -7.91
C GLN A 297 -27.92 -7.27 -7.46
N ARG A 298 -27.17 -7.96 -8.31
CA ARG A 298 -26.73 -9.36 -8.10
C ARG A 298 -25.23 -9.53 -7.96
N GLY A 299 -24.48 -8.45 -7.97
CA GLY A 299 -23.03 -8.44 -8.02
C GLY A 299 -22.39 -7.70 -6.86
N ILE A 300 -21.16 -8.12 -6.55
CA ILE A 300 -20.22 -7.37 -5.73
C ILE A 300 -19.15 -6.79 -6.67
N GLY A 301 -19.16 -5.46 -6.84
CA GLY A 301 -18.11 -4.73 -7.58
C GLY A 301 -16.86 -4.47 -6.75
N ILE A 302 -15.70 -4.83 -7.30
CA ILE A 302 -14.35 -4.62 -6.74
C ILE A 302 -13.55 -3.73 -7.70
N GLU A 303 -13.14 -2.56 -7.23
CA GLU A 303 -12.32 -1.59 -7.96
C GLU A 303 -10.84 -1.76 -7.62
N HIS A 304 -10.00 -1.86 -8.65
CA HIS A 304 -8.55 -2.01 -8.54
C HIS A 304 -7.85 -0.71 -8.95
N GLU A 305 -7.01 -0.18 -8.07
CA GLU A 305 -6.21 1.01 -8.35
C GLU A 305 -5.36 0.84 -9.60
N GLY A 306 -5.40 1.82 -10.51
CA GLY A 306 -4.53 1.86 -11.67
C GLY A 306 -5.23 2.12 -13.00
N TRP A 307 -4.52 1.81 -14.09
CA TRP A 307 -4.92 2.06 -15.47
C TRP A 307 -4.99 0.78 -16.31
N PHE A 308 -6.06 0.60 -17.10
CA PHE A 308 -6.41 -0.64 -17.82
C PHE A 308 -5.48 -0.97 -19.00
N ASP A 309 -4.52 -0.09 -19.28
CA ASP A 309 -3.51 -0.16 -20.32
C ASP A 309 -2.06 -0.10 -19.78
N GLU A 310 -1.88 -0.04 -18.45
CA GLU A 310 -0.57 0.09 -17.78
C GLU A 310 -0.28 -1.10 -16.84
N PRO A 311 0.51 -2.10 -17.27
CA PRO A 311 0.70 -3.35 -16.53
C PRO A 311 1.38 -3.18 -15.15
N GLU A 312 2.14 -2.10 -14.93
CA GLU A 312 2.85 -1.83 -13.67
C GLU A 312 1.93 -1.64 -12.46
N TRP A 313 0.65 -1.34 -12.68
CA TRP A 313 -0.32 -1.19 -11.60
C TRP A 313 -0.83 -2.52 -11.06
N TYR A 314 -0.74 -3.61 -11.82
CA TYR A 314 -1.26 -4.92 -11.40
C TYR A 314 -0.20 -5.74 -10.68
N THR A 315 0.08 -5.30 -9.46
CA THR A 315 1.04 -5.95 -8.57
C THR A 315 0.55 -7.33 -8.11
N GLU A 316 1.50 -8.13 -7.61
CA GLU A 316 1.18 -9.44 -7.06
C GLU A 316 0.28 -9.32 -5.81
N GLU A 317 0.56 -8.33 -4.98
CA GLU A 317 -0.16 -8.00 -3.76
C GLU A 317 -1.63 -7.66 -4.06
N MET A 318 -1.88 -6.86 -5.09
CA MET A 318 -3.23 -6.52 -5.54
C MET A 318 -3.97 -7.77 -6.02
N TYR A 319 -3.37 -8.54 -6.95
CA TYR A 319 -4.00 -9.74 -7.49
C TYR A 319 -4.35 -10.76 -6.41
N ARG A 320 -3.45 -11.00 -5.45
CA ARG A 320 -3.66 -11.96 -4.37
C ARG A 320 -4.72 -11.48 -3.38
N SER A 321 -4.68 -10.22 -2.97
CA SER A 321 -5.67 -9.66 -2.04
C SER A 321 -7.06 -9.67 -2.66
N SER A 322 -7.16 -9.31 -3.93
CA SER A 322 -8.41 -9.36 -4.69
C SER A 322 -8.95 -10.78 -4.88
N ALA A 323 -8.06 -11.73 -5.18
CA ALA A 323 -8.44 -13.12 -5.34
C ALA A 323 -8.93 -13.74 -4.03
N ALA A 324 -8.30 -13.41 -2.90
CA ALA A 324 -8.73 -13.84 -1.57
C ALA A 324 -10.11 -13.25 -1.20
N LEU A 325 -10.34 -11.96 -1.47
CA LEU A 325 -11.65 -11.32 -1.31
C LEU A 325 -12.71 -11.99 -2.19
N THR A 326 -12.39 -12.23 -3.46
CA THR A 326 -13.31 -12.88 -4.41
C THR A 326 -13.64 -14.30 -4.01
N ARG A 327 -12.65 -15.09 -3.58
CA ARG A 327 -12.86 -16.42 -3.01
C ARG A 327 -13.80 -16.38 -1.82
N TYR A 328 -13.56 -15.47 -0.86
CA TYR A 328 -14.44 -15.29 0.29
C TYR A 328 -15.88 -14.98 -0.13
N ILE A 329 -16.08 -14.03 -1.04
CA ILE A 329 -17.43 -13.69 -1.55
C ILE A 329 -18.08 -14.92 -2.21
N CYS A 330 -17.31 -15.65 -3.03
CA CYS A 330 -17.80 -16.86 -3.69
C CYS A 330 -18.21 -17.93 -2.68
N ASP A 331 -17.42 -18.17 -1.65
CA ASP A 331 -17.71 -19.16 -0.62
C ASP A 331 -18.91 -18.75 0.25
N GLN A 332 -19.02 -17.48 0.61
CA GLN A 332 -20.15 -16.95 1.40
C GLN A 332 -21.50 -17.10 0.69
N TYR A 333 -21.54 -16.91 -0.63
CA TYR A 333 -22.79 -16.91 -1.40
C TYR A 333 -22.97 -18.13 -2.30
N GLY A 334 -22.05 -19.10 -2.27
CA GLY A 334 -22.10 -20.31 -3.11
C GLY A 334 -21.94 -20.01 -4.61
N ILE A 335 -21.16 -18.99 -4.96
CA ILE A 335 -20.90 -18.59 -6.35
C ILE A 335 -19.78 -19.50 -6.92
N PRO A 336 -19.98 -20.16 -8.07
CA PRO A 336 -18.90 -20.90 -8.71
C PRO A 336 -17.71 -19.99 -9.06
N LYS A 337 -16.49 -20.41 -8.71
CA LYS A 337 -15.24 -19.66 -8.91
C LYS A 337 -14.75 -19.71 -10.37
N THR A 338 -15.65 -19.45 -11.32
CA THR A 338 -15.39 -19.53 -12.76
C THR A 338 -15.66 -18.19 -13.44
N ARG A 339 -15.20 -18.05 -14.68
CA ARG A 339 -15.37 -16.82 -15.48
C ARG A 339 -16.82 -16.49 -15.83
N ASP A 340 -17.73 -17.46 -15.70
CA ASP A 340 -19.17 -17.21 -15.90
C ASP A 340 -19.78 -16.34 -14.79
N TYR A 341 -19.15 -16.30 -13.61
CA TYR A 341 -19.66 -15.60 -12.43
C TYR A 341 -18.71 -14.53 -11.88
N ILE A 342 -17.41 -14.71 -12.09
CA ILE A 342 -16.39 -13.70 -11.82
C ILE A 342 -16.12 -13.01 -13.15
N VAL A 343 -16.71 -11.84 -13.35
CA VAL A 343 -16.79 -11.14 -14.65
C VAL A 343 -16.10 -9.79 -14.64
N GLY A 344 -15.62 -9.34 -15.78
CA GLY A 344 -15.11 -7.98 -16.00
C GLY A 344 -16.25 -7.01 -16.26
N HIS A 345 -16.01 -5.73 -15.99
CA HIS A 345 -16.99 -4.67 -16.26
C HIS A 345 -17.43 -4.60 -17.74
N ASN A 346 -16.52 -4.91 -18.66
CA ASN A 346 -16.72 -5.00 -20.11
C ASN A 346 -17.61 -6.17 -20.55
N GLU A 347 -17.75 -7.21 -19.73
CA GLU A 347 -18.64 -8.34 -20.01
C GLU A 347 -20.08 -8.04 -19.60
N VAL A 348 -20.28 -7.01 -18.76
CA VAL A 348 -21.60 -6.64 -18.21
C VAL A 348 -22.12 -5.30 -18.69
N SER A 349 -21.26 -4.48 -19.32
CA SER A 349 -21.58 -3.15 -19.86
C SER A 349 -20.61 -2.74 -20.98
N SER A 350 -20.95 -1.68 -21.73
CA SER A 350 -20.12 -1.17 -22.83
C SER A 350 -18.97 -0.29 -22.31
N THR A 351 -17.87 -0.91 -21.89
CA THR A 351 -16.68 -0.25 -21.32
C THR A 351 -15.42 -1.06 -21.65
N PRO A 352 -14.23 -0.45 -21.75
CA PRO A 352 -12.98 -1.20 -21.90
C PRO A 352 -12.52 -1.87 -20.59
N CYS A 353 -13.03 -1.42 -19.43
CA CYS A 353 -12.67 -1.92 -18.09
C CYS A 353 -12.96 -3.43 -17.92
N PRO A 354 -12.07 -4.27 -17.36
CA PRO A 354 -10.81 -3.94 -16.68
C PRO A 354 -9.58 -3.82 -17.61
N GLY A 355 -9.79 -3.82 -18.94
CA GLY A 355 -8.72 -3.78 -19.94
C GLY A 355 -8.30 -5.16 -20.43
N GLN A 356 -7.54 -5.18 -21.52
CA GLN A 356 -7.01 -6.42 -22.10
C GLN A 356 -5.81 -6.97 -21.32
N ILE A 357 -5.19 -6.14 -20.48
CA ILE A 357 -3.98 -6.52 -19.71
C ILE A 357 -4.31 -7.21 -18.38
N TRP A 358 -5.58 -7.20 -17.94
CA TRP A 358 -5.99 -7.97 -16.78
C TRP A 358 -5.83 -9.46 -17.05
N ASP A 359 -4.93 -10.10 -16.30
CA ASP A 359 -4.60 -11.52 -16.48
C ASP A 359 -5.65 -12.39 -15.77
N TRP A 360 -6.71 -12.72 -16.51
CA TRP A 360 -7.78 -13.57 -16.04
C TRP A 360 -7.31 -14.98 -15.65
N ASN A 361 -6.30 -15.53 -16.33
CA ASN A 361 -5.80 -16.86 -16.02
C ASN A 361 -5.08 -16.86 -14.67
N LYS A 362 -4.18 -15.89 -14.46
CA LYS A 362 -3.53 -15.66 -13.16
C LYS A 362 -4.56 -15.41 -12.06
N TYR A 363 -5.54 -14.55 -12.33
CA TYR A 363 -6.53 -14.17 -11.34
C TYR A 363 -7.43 -15.34 -10.92
N ILE A 364 -8.02 -16.05 -11.89
CA ILE A 364 -8.87 -17.22 -11.60
C ILE A 364 -8.06 -18.34 -10.98
N ARG A 365 -6.80 -18.52 -11.38
CA ARG A 365 -5.87 -19.40 -10.69
C ARG A 365 -5.76 -19.00 -9.21
N TYR A 366 -5.47 -17.75 -8.87
CA TYR A 366 -5.39 -17.32 -7.47
C TYR A 366 -6.72 -17.41 -6.70
N VAL A 367 -7.86 -17.27 -7.37
CA VAL A 367 -9.17 -17.45 -6.74
C VAL A 367 -9.42 -18.92 -6.38
N ASN A 368 -9.02 -19.85 -7.27
CA ASN A 368 -9.21 -21.29 -7.10
C ASN A 368 -8.07 -21.98 -6.33
N GLU A 369 -6.88 -21.41 -6.35
CA GLU A 369 -5.81 -21.74 -5.43
C GLU A 369 -6.31 -21.30 -4.05
N ASP A 370 -6.86 -22.27 -3.32
CA ASP A 370 -6.69 -22.22 -1.89
C ASP A 370 -5.18 -22.13 -1.67
N ASP A 371 -4.72 -20.95 -1.30
CA ASP A 371 -3.42 -20.83 -0.66
C ASP A 371 -3.38 -21.60 0.69
N GLU A 372 -4.46 -22.35 1.00
CA GLU A 372 -4.57 -23.41 1.98
C GLU A 372 -4.14 -24.79 1.46
N GLY A 373 -3.41 -24.87 0.33
CA GLY A 373 -2.79 -26.11 -0.15
C GLY A 373 -2.27 -26.98 1.01
N GLU A 374 -2.40 -28.29 0.88
CA GLU A 374 -2.29 -29.19 2.03
C GLU A 374 -0.97 -28.92 2.76
N VAL A 375 -1.06 -28.62 4.06
CA VAL A 375 0.14 -28.39 4.87
C VAL A 375 0.80 -29.73 5.09
N VAL A 376 1.79 -30.02 4.25
CA VAL A 376 2.57 -31.27 4.33
C VAL A 376 3.72 -31.16 5.32
N TRP A 377 4.07 -29.95 5.71
CA TRP A 377 5.08 -29.65 6.71
C TRP A 377 4.89 -28.23 7.26
N ASP A 378 5.12 -28.03 8.56
CA ASP A 378 5.21 -26.69 9.13
C ASP A 378 6.22 -26.61 10.28
N VAL A 379 6.69 -25.40 10.54
CA VAL A 379 7.46 -25.04 11.72
C VAL A 379 6.98 -23.71 12.26
N VAL A 380 7.03 -23.56 13.59
CA VAL A 380 6.82 -22.28 14.27
C VAL A 380 8.14 -21.83 14.89
N VAL A 381 8.55 -20.60 14.57
CA VAL A 381 9.71 -19.94 15.14
C VAL A 381 9.19 -18.83 16.05
N ASP A 382 9.35 -19.01 17.35
CA ASP A 382 8.98 -18.08 18.42
C ASP A 382 10.16 -17.16 18.76
N ALA A 383 9.92 -16.01 19.40
CA ALA A 383 10.96 -15.08 19.81
C ALA A 383 11.99 -15.70 20.79
N THR A 384 11.64 -16.81 21.45
CA THR A 384 12.55 -17.60 22.30
C THR A 384 13.23 -18.77 21.57
N SER A 385 12.85 -19.05 20.32
CA SER A 385 13.42 -20.15 19.55
C SER A 385 14.89 -19.88 19.19
N PRO A 386 15.73 -20.93 19.06
CA PRO A 386 17.13 -20.79 18.63
C PRO A 386 17.27 -20.24 17.21
N ASP A 387 16.22 -20.36 16.40
CA ASP A 387 16.17 -19.87 15.02
C ASP A 387 15.62 -18.43 14.91
N PHE A 388 15.32 -17.80 16.03
CA PHE A 388 15.06 -16.37 16.13
C PHE A 388 16.35 -15.62 16.45
N SER A 389 16.58 -14.50 15.78
CA SER A 389 17.73 -13.63 16.03
C SER A 389 17.36 -12.17 15.84
N ALA A 390 17.74 -11.32 16.80
CA ALA A 390 17.55 -9.87 16.74
C ALA A 390 18.82 -9.16 17.22
N GLY A 391 19.02 -7.92 16.78
CA GLY A 391 20.14 -7.08 17.24
C GLY A 391 19.97 -6.65 18.71
N ASP A 392 21.06 -6.14 19.31
CA ASP A 392 21.10 -5.69 20.72
C ASP A 392 20.12 -4.54 21.04
N SER A 393 19.53 -3.91 20.02
CA SER A 393 18.57 -2.83 20.18
C SER A 393 17.15 -3.33 20.51
N TRP A 394 16.87 -4.62 20.31
CA TRP A 394 15.56 -5.21 20.58
C TRP A 394 15.45 -5.61 22.04
N ASP A 395 14.43 -5.10 22.71
CA ASP A 395 14.06 -5.51 24.07
C ASP A 395 12.97 -6.59 24.03
N PHE A 396 12.79 -7.31 25.14
CA PHE A 396 11.82 -8.40 25.24
C PHE A 396 10.83 -8.17 26.38
N SER A 397 9.59 -8.61 26.18
CA SER A 397 8.51 -8.45 27.15
C SER A 397 7.59 -9.65 27.18
N SER A 398 7.10 -9.97 28.38
CA SER A 398 6.08 -11.00 28.60
C SER A 398 4.71 -10.40 28.96
N TRP A 399 4.54 -9.08 28.81
CA TRP A 399 3.41 -8.33 29.37
C TRP A 399 2.04 -8.72 28.79
N SER A 400 1.96 -8.92 27.48
CA SER A 400 0.69 -9.26 26.82
C SER A 400 0.35 -10.74 26.97
N ASP A 401 -0.90 -11.04 27.33
CA ASP A 401 -1.43 -12.41 27.31
C ASP A 401 -1.75 -12.90 25.88
N GLN A 402 -1.69 -12.02 24.89
CA GLN A 402 -1.87 -12.37 23.49
C GLN A 402 -0.58 -12.84 22.81
N LYS A 403 0.56 -12.85 23.51
CA LYS A 403 1.83 -13.30 22.93
C LYS A 403 1.81 -14.80 22.60
N TYR A 404 2.59 -15.20 21.61
CA TYR A 404 2.97 -16.60 21.45
C TYR A 404 4.13 -16.90 22.41
N GLY A 405 4.21 -18.13 22.91
CA GLY A 405 5.29 -18.51 23.83
C GLY A 405 5.36 -17.68 25.13
N ASP A 406 6.59 -17.43 25.58
CA ASP A 406 6.88 -16.83 26.89
C ASP A 406 7.14 -15.31 26.82
N GLU A 407 7.65 -14.81 25.70
CA GLU A 407 7.98 -13.39 25.48
C GLU A 407 7.95 -13.02 24.00
N TYR A 408 7.87 -11.72 23.71
CA TYR A 408 8.01 -11.16 22.38
C TYR A 408 9.04 -10.03 22.39
N GLY A 409 9.76 -9.88 21.29
CA GLY A 409 10.64 -8.75 21.03
C GLY A 409 9.83 -7.49 20.69
N PHE A 410 10.32 -6.33 21.11
CA PHE A 410 9.77 -5.04 20.73
C PHE A 410 10.87 -4.01 20.51
N ASN A 411 10.56 -3.05 19.65
CA ASN A 411 11.47 -1.94 19.38
C ASN A 411 10.73 -0.68 18.91
N THR A 412 11.38 0.48 18.96
CA THR A 412 10.82 1.71 18.38
C THR A 412 11.13 1.80 16.89
N PRO A 413 10.30 2.44 16.06
CA PRO A 413 10.63 2.65 14.66
C PRO A 413 11.91 3.48 14.50
N GLU A 414 12.83 3.03 13.64
CA GLU A 414 14.03 3.77 13.25
C GLU A 414 14.41 3.41 11.82
N PRO A 415 14.95 4.35 11.03
CA PRO A 415 15.33 4.07 9.66
C PRO A 415 16.70 3.41 9.51
N VAL A 416 16.82 2.27 10.15
CA VAL A 416 18.03 1.46 10.18
C VAL A 416 17.67 0.04 9.79
N SER A 417 18.58 -0.62 9.08
CA SER A 417 18.45 -2.03 8.75
C SER A 417 18.78 -2.89 9.97
N ASP A 418 17.80 -3.05 10.86
CA ASP A 418 17.90 -3.84 12.10
C ASP A 418 16.67 -4.75 12.33
N PRO A 419 16.43 -5.72 11.42
CA PRO A 419 15.30 -6.63 11.53
C PRO A 419 15.50 -7.75 12.58
N ALA A 420 14.43 -8.15 13.23
CA ALA A 420 14.33 -9.40 13.99
C ALA A 420 13.98 -10.56 13.06
N TRP A 421 14.95 -11.45 12.81
CA TRP A 421 14.87 -12.55 11.85
C TRP A 421 14.35 -13.86 12.45
N TYR A 422 13.49 -14.52 11.69
CA TYR A 422 13.01 -15.89 11.88
C TYR A 422 13.62 -16.76 10.77
N SER A 423 14.47 -17.70 11.15
CA SER A 423 15.14 -18.63 10.25
C SER A 423 14.53 -20.03 10.34
N ALA A 424 14.69 -20.85 9.30
CA ALA A 424 14.24 -22.24 9.33
C ALA A 424 15.01 -23.12 8.34
N ASP A 425 15.14 -24.42 8.65
CA ASP A 425 15.61 -25.45 7.71
C ASP A 425 14.43 -25.95 6.86
N LEU A 426 14.30 -25.41 5.64
CA LEU A 426 13.18 -25.73 4.76
C LEU A 426 13.41 -27.08 4.06
N PRO A 427 12.47 -28.05 4.13
CA PRO A 427 12.73 -29.43 3.70
C PRO A 427 13.09 -29.58 2.22
N GLN A 428 12.55 -28.72 1.36
CA GLN A 428 12.88 -28.66 -0.07
C GLN A 428 12.41 -27.35 -0.69
N ALA A 429 12.88 -27.06 -1.91
CA ALA A 429 12.37 -25.94 -2.68
C ALA A 429 10.86 -26.10 -2.94
N GLY A 430 10.11 -25.01 -2.85
CA GLY A 430 8.67 -25.07 -3.05
C GLY A 430 7.93 -23.84 -2.57
N THR A 431 6.62 -23.98 -2.45
CA THR A 431 5.68 -22.95 -2.04
C THR A 431 5.42 -23.05 -0.54
N TYR A 432 5.59 -21.94 0.17
CA TYR A 432 5.38 -21.87 1.61
C TYR A 432 4.41 -20.74 1.97
N ARG A 433 3.41 -21.06 2.78
CA ARG A 433 2.59 -20.06 3.47
C ARG A 433 3.35 -19.54 4.67
N ILE A 434 3.34 -18.22 4.82
CA ILE A 434 3.96 -17.51 5.93
C ILE A 434 2.88 -16.79 6.72
N GLU A 435 2.89 -16.98 8.03
CA GLU A 435 1.93 -16.39 8.95
C GLU A 435 2.66 -15.82 10.17
N ALA A 436 2.22 -14.67 10.65
CA ALA A 436 2.76 -14.00 11.82
C ALA A 436 1.76 -14.04 12.96
N TRP A 437 2.25 -14.26 14.17
CA TRP A 437 1.52 -14.03 15.40
C TRP A 437 2.12 -12.79 16.08
N TYR A 438 1.27 -11.99 16.71
CA TYR A 438 1.70 -10.85 17.53
C TYR A 438 0.62 -10.49 18.56
N PRO A 439 1.00 -9.89 19.70
CA PRO A 439 0.05 -9.20 20.57
C PRO A 439 -0.38 -7.88 19.94
N ALA A 440 -1.64 -7.47 20.14
CA ALA A 440 -2.14 -6.20 19.65
C ALA A 440 -2.35 -5.17 20.76
N ASN A 441 -1.94 -3.93 20.48
CA ASN A 441 -2.14 -2.80 21.36
C ASN A 441 -2.21 -1.51 20.55
N SER A 442 -3.03 -0.54 20.97
CA SER A 442 -3.10 0.76 20.29
C SER A 442 -1.77 1.52 20.21
N GLY A 443 -0.81 1.22 21.10
CA GLY A 443 0.55 1.78 21.09
C GLY A 443 1.56 1.01 20.24
N TYR A 444 1.15 -0.02 19.51
CA TYR A 444 2.00 -0.75 18.57
C TYR A 444 1.91 -0.17 17.17
N ASN A 445 2.82 -0.61 16.31
CA ASN A 445 3.00 -0.08 14.98
C ASN A 445 1.86 -0.49 14.04
N ASP A 446 1.26 0.47 13.35
CA ASP A 446 0.15 0.22 12.42
C ASP A 446 0.59 -0.18 11.02
N ARG A 447 1.90 -0.25 10.79
CA ARG A 447 2.49 -0.58 9.50
C ARG A 447 3.82 -1.32 9.65
N THR A 448 3.85 -2.36 10.46
CA THR A 448 5.07 -3.16 10.69
C THR A 448 5.46 -3.89 9.40
N PRO A 449 6.65 -3.67 8.84
CA PRO A 449 7.15 -4.38 7.68
C PRO A 449 7.69 -5.76 8.07
N TYR A 450 7.13 -6.79 7.46
CA TYR A 450 7.64 -8.15 7.47
C TYR A 450 8.35 -8.40 6.12
N VAL A 451 9.67 -8.50 6.16
CA VAL A 451 10.52 -8.72 4.99
C VAL A 451 10.69 -10.22 4.80
N VAL A 452 10.02 -10.78 3.80
CA VAL A 452 10.08 -12.18 3.40
C VAL A 452 11.23 -12.38 2.40
N ALA A 453 12.25 -13.15 2.79
CA ALA A 453 13.44 -13.41 1.98
C ALA A 453 13.21 -14.59 1.01
N ALA A 454 12.30 -14.40 0.05
CA ALA A 454 11.93 -15.40 -0.94
C ALA A 454 13.01 -15.61 -2.03
N SER A 455 12.97 -16.73 -2.76
CA SER A 455 13.92 -17.04 -3.87
C SER A 455 13.91 -15.99 -4.98
N GLY A 456 12.79 -15.25 -5.15
CA GLY A 456 12.65 -14.15 -6.11
C GLY A 456 13.20 -12.81 -5.64
N GLY A 457 13.78 -12.76 -4.44
CA GLY A 457 14.20 -11.54 -3.74
C GLY A 457 13.22 -11.12 -2.64
N ASN A 458 13.68 -10.20 -1.79
CA ASN A 458 12.93 -9.77 -0.61
C ASN A 458 11.58 -9.13 -0.99
N GLN A 459 10.51 -9.59 -0.35
CA GLN A 459 9.15 -9.04 -0.46
C GLN A 459 8.74 -8.44 0.90
N SER A 460 8.13 -7.26 0.94
CA SER A 460 7.70 -6.64 2.19
C SER A 460 6.20 -6.65 2.34
N VAL A 461 5.70 -7.25 3.43
CA VAL A 461 4.28 -7.25 3.79
C VAL A 461 4.10 -6.36 5.02
N HIS A 462 3.18 -5.40 4.96
CA HIS A 462 2.94 -4.49 6.06
C HIS A 462 1.74 -4.94 6.90
N VAL A 463 1.92 -4.99 8.22
CA VAL A 463 0.94 -5.51 9.17
C VAL A 463 0.61 -4.45 10.21
N ASN A 464 -0.69 -4.25 10.45
CA ASN A 464 -1.17 -3.38 11.51
C ASN A 464 -1.24 -4.13 12.85
N GLN A 465 -0.22 -3.93 13.69
CA GLN A 465 -0.13 -4.58 15.01
C GLN A 465 -0.97 -3.89 16.09
N ARG A 466 -1.78 -2.87 15.74
CA ARG A 466 -2.73 -2.27 16.68
C ARG A 466 -3.99 -3.10 16.88
N THR A 467 -4.23 -4.07 16.00
CA THR A 467 -5.48 -4.83 15.97
C THR A 467 -5.22 -6.29 15.64
N GLY A 468 -6.17 -7.15 16.04
CA GLY A 468 -6.19 -8.54 15.65
C GLY A 468 -5.16 -9.44 16.33
N GLY A 469 -4.47 -9.01 17.39
CA GLY A 469 -3.45 -9.84 18.05
C GLY A 469 -3.99 -11.09 18.73
N GLY A 470 -3.10 -12.03 19.05
CA GLY A 470 -3.46 -13.31 19.69
C GLY A 470 -4.03 -14.35 18.72
N GLN A 471 -3.69 -14.27 17.45
CA GLN A 471 -4.05 -15.23 16.40
C GLN A 471 -3.04 -15.16 15.25
N TRP A 472 -3.01 -16.20 14.40
CA TRP A 472 -2.18 -16.23 13.20
C TRP A 472 -2.73 -15.32 12.11
N HIS A 473 -1.88 -14.42 11.61
CA HIS A 473 -2.15 -13.54 10.48
C HIS A 473 -1.35 -13.98 9.29
N ARG A 474 -2.04 -14.26 8.19
CA ARG A 474 -1.37 -14.64 6.97
C ARG A 474 -0.65 -13.44 6.35
N LEU A 475 0.66 -13.59 6.12
CA LEU A 475 1.45 -12.62 5.38
C LEU A 475 1.38 -12.88 3.87
N GLY A 476 1.30 -14.15 3.48
CA GLY A 476 1.19 -14.54 2.08
C GLY A 476 1.70 -15.95 1.84
N THR A 477 1.94 -16.24 0.56
CA THR A 477 2.51 -17.50 0.09
C THR A 477 3.67 -17.17 -0.84
N PHE A 478 4.84 -17.73 -0.59
CA PHE A 478 6.09 -17.35 -1.24
C PHE A 478 6.87 -18.59 -1.66
N SER A 479 7.73 -18.44 -2.67
CA SER A 479 8.64 -19.50 -3.09
C SER A 479 9.97 -19.39 -2.36
N PHE A 480 10.44 -20.51 -1.81
CA PHE A 480 11.74 -20.61 -1.17
C PHE A 480 12.53 -21.79 -1.73
N ASP A 481 13.85 -21.71 -1.61
CA ASP A 481 14.75 -22.81 -1.85
C ASP A 481 14.77 -23.73 -0.61
N GLY A 482 15.25 -24.96 -0.76
CA GLY A 482 15.44 -25.86 0.39
C GLY A 482 16.69 -25.51 1.19
N GLY A 483 16.69 -25.87 2.48
CA GLY A 483 17.80 -25.69 3.41
C GLY A 483 17.59 -24.54 4.41
N TYR A 484 18.56 -24.41 5.31
CA TYR A 484 18.57 -23.39 6.37
C TYR A 484 18.79 -21.99 5.83
N GLN A 485 17.83 -21.10 6.05
CA GLN A 485 17.88 -19.71 5.62
C GLN A 485 17.07 -18.78 6.52
N GLN A 486 17.35 -17.48 6.44
CA GLN A 486 16.44 -16.45 6.96
C GLN A 486 15.18 -16.44 6.10
N VAL A 487 14.01 -16.56 6.71
CA VAL A 487 12.73 -16.68 6.00
C VAL A 487 11.95 -15.37 6.06
N VAL A 488 11.80 -14.81 7.27
CA VAL A 488 11.10 -13.55 7.51
C VAL A 488 11.85 -12.71 8.52
N GLY A 489 11.96 -11.41 8.27
CA GLY A 489 12.47 -10.42 9.20
C GLY A 489 11.41 -9.39 9.54
N VAL A 490 11.17 -9.14 10.84
CA VAL A 490 10.36 -8.00 11.28
C VAL A 490 11.26 -6.78 11.33
N SER A 491 11.03 -5.83 10.43
CA SER A 491 11.84 -4.61 10.32
C SER A 491 11.31 -3.52 11.25
N ARG A 492 12.22 -2.83 11.94
CA ARG A 492 11.88 -1.57 12.63
C ARG A 492 11.98 -0.33 11.73
N TRP A 493 12.37 -0.52 10.46
CA TRP A 493 12.39 0.55 9.46
C TRP A 493 10.99 0.76 8.87
N THR A 494 10.18 1.60 9.53
CA THR A 494 8.80 1.87 9.13
C THR A 494 8.36 3.31 9.45
N SER A 495 7.45 3.82 8.61
CA SER A 495 6.73 5.11 8.79
C SER A 495 5.54 5.00 9.75
N GLY A 496 5.19 3.79 10.19
CA GLY A 496 4.14 3.55 11.17
C GLY A 496 4.54 4.03 12.56
N GLU A 497 3.57 4.44 13.35
CA GLU A 497 3.80 4.97 14.70
C GLU A 497 3.62 3.89 15.77
N GLY A 498 4.46 3.91 16.81
CA GLY A 498 4.38 2.98 17.94
C GLY A 498 5.32 1.79 17.81
N TYR A 499 5.39 0.97 18.87
CA TYR A 499 6.36 -0.12 18.95
C TYR A 499 6.13 -1.17 17.88
N VAL A 500 7.21 -1.57 17.21
CA VAL A 500 7.25 -2.73 16.32
C VAL A 500 7.45 -3.97 17.16
N ILE A 501 6.62 -4.98 16.94
CA ILE A 501 6.61 -6.23 17.71
C ILE A 501 7.04 -7.42 16.86
N ALA A 502 7.95 -8.23 17.39
CA ALA A 502 8.41 -9.49 16.82
C ALA A 502 8.12 -10.61 17.83
N ASP A 503 7.13 -11.45 17.53
CA ASP A 503 6.67 -12.51 18.44
C ASP A 503 6.90 -13.90 17.81
N ALA A 504 6.03 -14.38 16.91
CA ALA A 504 6.24 -15.67 16.27
C ALA A 504 5.86 -15.70 14.79
N VAL A 505 6.52 -16.57 14.03
CA VAL A 505 6.22 -16.83 12.61
C VAL A 505 5.99 -18.32 12.40
N ARG A 506 4.91 -18.67 11.71
CA ARG A 506 4.62 -20.02 11.21
C ARG A 506 4.96 -20.09 9.73
N ILE A 507 5.72 -21.11 9.37
CA ILE A 507 6.18 -21.38 8.00
C ILE A 507 5.65 -22.76 7.61
N SER A 508 4.73 -22.80 6.65
CA SER A 508 4.05 -24.02 6.23
C SER A 508 4.31 -24.32 4.77
N ARG A 509 4.90 -25.47 4.45
CA ARG A 509 5.03 -25.95 3.07
C ARG A 509 3.67 -26.43 2.58
N LEU A 510 3.30 -26.01 1.37
CA LEU A 510 2.07 -26.40 0.71
C LEU A 510 2.35 -27.38 -0.44
N GLU A 511 1.43 -28.32 -0.67
CA GLU A 511 1.36 -29.17 -1.87
C GLU A 511 0.02 -29.06 -2.59
#